data_AF-A0A257P8K6-F1
#
_entry.id   AF-A0A257P8K6-F1
#
_cell.length_a   1.000
_cell.length_b   1.000
_cell.length_c   1.000
_cell.angle_alpha   90.00
_cell.angle_beta   90.00
_cell.angle_gamma   90.00
#
_symmetry.space_group_name_H-M   'P 1'
#
loop_
_entity.id
_entity.type
_entity.pdbx_description
1 polymer ?
#
loop_
_entity_poly.entity_id
_entity_poly.type
_entity_poly.pdbx_seq_one_letter_code
_entity_poly.pdbx_strand_id
1 'polypeptide(L)' 'MRTTVTIDDALYQRALEVADPGMEKADLFREAIKTFVRVQAAKRLAALGAAAPEMQAIPRRREGVLKETSGRPKFP' A
#
# COMPACT_ATOMS: atom_id res chain seq x y z
N MET A 1 -6.74 24.65 -6.61
CA MET A 1 -6.56 25.45 -5.39
C MET A 1 -5.10 25.89 -5.32
N ARG A 2 -4.81 27.18 -5.10
CA ARG A 2 -3.43 27.69 -5.00
C ARG A 2 -3.17 28.03 -3.53
N THR A 3 -2.11 27.45 -2.98
CA THR A 3 -1.75 27.61 -1.56
C THR A 3 -0.26 27.88 -1.49
N THR A 4 0.15 28.86 -0.68
CA THR A 4 1.56 29.14 -0.39
C THR A 4 1.90 28.49 0.95
N VAL A 5 3.00 27.76 1.00
CA VAL A 5 3.50 27.06 2.19
C VAL A 5 4.97 27.36 2.37
N THR A 6 5.39 27.57 3.61
CA THR A 6 6.80 27.75 3.97
C THR A 6 7.40 26.39 4.27
N ILE A 7 8.52 26.06 3.64
CA ILE A 7 9.28 24.82 3.81
C ILE A 7 10.75 25.16 4.06
N ASP A 8 11.43 24.30 4.81
CA ASP A 8 12.87 24.38 5.01
C ASP A 8 13.61 24.09 3.69
N ASP A 9 14.58 24.96 3.34
CA ASP A 9 15.34 24.85 2.10
C ASP A 9 16.18 23.57 2.04
N ALA A 10 16.78 23.14 3.16
CA ALA A 10 17.56 21.91 3.20
C ALA A 10 16.68 20.67 2.99
N LEU A 11 15.45 20.68 3.52
CA LEU A 11 14.47 19.64 3.24
C LEU A 11 14.06 19.63 1.76
N TYR A 12 13.84 20.81 1.19
CA TYR A 12 13.47 20.95 -0.21
C TYR A 12 14.60 20.50 -1.16
N GLN A 13 15.85 20.83 -0.86
CA GLN A 13 17.01 20.37 -1.64
C GLN A 13 17.16 18.84 -1.61
N ARG A 14 17.05 18.22 -0.43
CA ARG A 14 17.07 16.75 -0.32
C ARG A 14 15.96 16.09 -1.12
N ALA A 15 14.78 16.70 -1.14
CA ALA A 15 13.66 16.20 -1.92
C ALA A 15 13.93 16.30 -3.44
N LEU A 16 14.64 17.34 -3.89
CA LEU A 16 15.07 17.47 -5.29
C LEU A 16 16.16 16.47 -5.68
N GLU A 17 17.10 16.15 -4.78
CA GLU A 17 18.16 15.16 -5.04
C GLU A 17 17.62 13.77 -5.35
N VAL A 18 16.46 13.42 -4.76
CA VAL A 18 15.81 12.12 -4.94
C VAL A 18 14.62 12.17 -5.92
N ALA A 19 14.23 13.36 -6.36
CA ALA A 19 13.10 13.51 -7.27
C ALA A 19 13.48 13.07 -8.69
N ASP A 20 12.48 12.60 -9.43
CA ASP A 20 12.67 12.23 -10.83
C ASP A 20 13.10 13.44 -11.67
N PRO A 21 13.98 13.25 -12.67
CA PRO A 21 14.38 14.32 -13.57
C PRO A 21 13.15 14.94 -14.26
N GLY A 22 12.93 16.24 -14.04
CA GLY A 22 11.81 16.98 -14.64
C GLY A 22 10.54 17.04 -13.79
N MET A 23 10.56 16.56 -12.55
CA MET A 23 9.43 16.74 -11.62
C MET A 23 9.24 18.22 -11.29
N GLU A 24 8.04 18.75 -11.53
CA GLU A 24 7.68 20.11 -11.15
C GLU A 24 7.49 20.24 -9.63
N LYS A 25 7.71 21.44 -9.09
CA LYS A 25 7.54 21.71 -7.64
C LYS A 25 6.17 21.29 -7.14
N ALA A 26 5.12 21.53 -7.93
CA ALA A 26 3.75 21.20 -7.58
C ALA A 26 3.52 19.68 -7.45
N ASP A 27 4.19 18.89 -8.30
CA ASP A 27 4.08 17.43 -8.28
C ASP A 27 4.82 16.84 -7.09
N LEU A 28 5.98 17.39 -6.73
CA LEU A 28 6.69 17.02 -5.51
C LEU A 28 5.82 17.19 -4.26
N PHE A 29 5.13 18.33 -4.13
CA PHE A 29 4.19 18.56 -3.03
C PHE A 29 3.00 17.62 -3.06
N ARG A 30 2.44 17.33 -4.25
CA ARG A 30 1.31 16.41 -4.41
C ARG A 30 1.71 14.99 -3.98
N GLU A 31 2.86 14.51 -4.40
CA GLU A 31 3.37 13.18 -4.01
C GLU A 31 3.75 13.09 -2.54
N ALA A 32 4.32 14.16 -1.97
CA ALA A 32 4.57 14.23 -0.53
C ALA A 32 3.27 14.09 0.29
N ILE A 33 2.20 14.79 -0.10
CA ILE A 33 0.89 14.68 0.59
C ILE A 33 0.29 13.29 0.42
N LYS A 34 0.29 12.72 -0.80
CA LYS A 34 -0.20 11.34 -1.03
C LYS A 34 0.55 10.33 -0.16
N THR A 35 1.86 10.45 -0.10
CA THR A 35 2.72 9.57 0.70
C THR A 35 2.45 9.74 2.20
N PHE A 36 2.29 10.98 2.67
CA PHE A 36 1.93 11.26 4.07
C PHE A 36 0.62 10.58 4.46
N VAL A 37 -0.44 10.70 3.63
CA VAL A 37 -1.74 10.05 3.88
C VAL A 37 -1.57 8.54 3.98
N ARG A 38 -0.83 7.92 3.05
CA ARG A 38 -0.56 6.47 3.08
C ARG A 38 0.15 6.05 4.37
N VAL A 39 1.19 6.78 4.78
CA VAL A 39 1.96 6.47 5.99
C VAL A 39 1.11 6.63 7.25
N GLN A 40 0.29 7.69 7.36
CA GLN A 40 -0.57 7.89 8.52
C GLN A 40 -1.68 6.85 8.59
N ALA A 41 -2.27 6.48 7.44
CA ALA A 41 -3.25 5.40 7.37
C ALA A 41 -2.62 4.07 7.81
N ALA A 42 -1.41 3.75 7.33
CA ALA A 42 -0.67 2.56 7.73
C ALA A 42 -0.34 2.57 9.23
N LYS A 43 0.12 3.69 9.79
CA LYS A 43 0.35 3.84 11.24
C LYS A 43 -0.92 3.62 12.05
N ARG A 44 -2.04 4.18 11.60
CA ARG A 44 -3.35 3.99 12.26
C ARG A 44 -3.79 2.52 12.19
N LEU A 45 -3.63 1.86 11.05
CA LEU A 45 -3.91 0.44 10.89
C LEU A 45 -2.98 -0.43 11.74
N ALA A 46 -1.69 -0.11 11.81
CA ALA A 46 -0.73 -0.81 12.65
C ALA A 46 -1.03 -0.63 14.15
N ALA A 47 -1.48 0.55 14.56
CA ALA A 47 -1.98 0.79 15.92
C ALA A 47 -3.25 -0.02 16.24
N LEU A 48 -4.07 -0.34 15.22
CA LEU A 48 -5.18 -1.30 15.34
C LEU A 48 -4.70 -2.76 15.27
N GLY A 49 -3.46 -3.01 14.86
CA GLY A 49 -2.81 -4.31 14.62
C GLY A 49 -2.45 -5.11 15.87
N ALA A 50 -3.22 -4.94 16.95
CA ALA A 50 -3.34 -5.83 18.08
C ALA A 50 -4.70 -5.68 18.78
N ALA A 51 -5.70 -5.06 18.12
CA ALA A 51 -7.01 -4.79 18.71
C ALA A 51 -7.93 -6.03 18.74
N ALA A 52 -7.59 -7.07 17.96
CA ALA A 52 -8.32 -8.34 17.96
C ALA A 52 -7.33 -9.53 17.95
N PRO A 53 -6.59 -9.76 19.06
CA PRO A 53 -5.65 -10.87 19.17
C PRO A 53 -6.35 -12.25 19.14
N GLU A 54 -7.63 -12.28 19.54
CA GLU A 54 -8.50 -13.47 19.52
C GLU A 54 -9.25 -13.67 18.18
N MET A 55 -8.91 -12.89 17.15
CA MET A 55 -9.59 -13.00 15.86
C MET A 55 -9.32 -14.37 15.22
N GLN A 56 -10.39 -15.12 14.93
CA GLN A 56 -10.28 -16.44 14.32
C GLN A 56 -9.56 -16.38 12.97
N ALA A 57 -8.63 -17.31 12.75
CA ALA A 57 -7.88 -17.40 11.52
C ALA A 57 -8.82 -17.63 10.32
N ILE A 58 -8.75 -16.75 9.31
CA ILE A 58 -9.53 -16.91 8.09
C ILE A 58 -8.98 -18.14 7.32
N PRO A 59 -9.83 -19.11 6.93
CA PRO A 59 -9.39 -20.28 6.18
C PRO A 59 -8.70 -19.87 4.89
N ARG A 60 -7.41 -20.21 4.75
CA ARG A 60 -6.68 -20.00 3.50
C ARG A 60 -7.22 -20.98 2.47
N ARG A 61 -7.92 -20.48 1.45
CA ARG A 61 -8.34 -21.29 0.30
C ARG A 61 -7.08 -21.71 -0.48
N ARG A 62 -6.49 -22.85 -0.14
CA ARG A 62 -5.60 -23.57 -1.05
C ARG A 62 -6.49 -24.23 -2.10
N GLU A 63 -6.52 -23.67 -3.30
CA GLU A 63 -6.99 -24.39 -4.49
C GLU A 63 -6.03 -25.57 -4.71
N GLY A 64 -6.38 -26.73 -4.16
CA GLY A 64 -5.44 -27.86 -4.13
C GLY A 64 -5.93 -29.10 -3.41
N VAL A 65 -7.25 -29.30 -3.30
CA VAL A 65 -7.78 -30.67 -3.17
C VAL A 65 -8.65 -30.88 -4.39
N LEU A 66 -7.98 -31.27 -5.49
CA LEU A 66 -8.64 -31.98 -6.57
C LEU A 66 -9.41 -33.11 -5.91
N LYS A 67 -10.74 -33.02 -5.96
CA LYS A 67 -11.61 -34.15 -5.60
C LYS A 67 -11.31 -35.26 -6.59
N GLU A 68 -10.42 -36.15 -6.19
CA GLU A 68 -10.28 -37.47 -6.75
C GLU A 68 -11.51 -38.28 -6.33
N THR A 69 -12.66 -38.00 -6.93
CA THR A 69 -13.84 -38.87 -6.84
C THR A 69 -14.56 -38.90 -8.18
N SER A 70 -14.51 -40.09 -8.77
CA SER A 70 -15.44 -40.67 -9.75
C SER A 70 -15.54 -40.07 -11.15
N GLY A 71 -15.12 -40.88 -12.14
CA GLY A 71 -15.82 -40.93 -13.44
C GLY A 71 -15.00 -40.52 -14.66
N ARG A 72 -13.94 -41.25 -15.01
CA ARG A 72 -13.58 -41.33 -16.44
C ARG A 72 -14.56 -42.29 -17.10
N PRO A 73 -15.36 -41.88 -18.10
CA PRO A 73 -15.98 -42.85 -18.97
C PRO A 73 -14.87 -43.45 -19.83
N LYS A 74 -14.73 -44.77 -19.75
CA LYS A 74 -13.86 -45.55 -20.63
C LYS A 74 -14.56 -45.64 -21.98
N PHE A 75 -14.28 -44.69 -22.87
CA PHE A 75 -14.68 -44.80 -24.28
C PHE A 75 -13.68 -45.72 -25.01
N PRO A 76 -14.17 -46.55 -25.96
CA PRO A 76 -13.36 -47.55 -26.66
C PRO A 76 -12.29 -46.92 -27.55
#